data_AF-A0A958PFR4-F1
#
_entry.id   AF-A0A958PFR4-F1
#
_cell.length_a   1.000
_cell.length_b   1.000
_cell.length_c   1.000
_cell.angle_alpha   90.00
_cell.angle_beta   90.00
_cell.angle_gamma   90.00
#
_symmetry.space_group_name_H-M   'P 1'
#
loop_
_entity.id
_entity.type
_entity.pdbx_description
1 polymer ?
#
loop_
_entity_poly.entity_id
_entity_poly.type
_entity_poly.pdbx_seq_one_letter_code
_entity_poly.pdbx_strand_id
1 'polypeptide(L)'
;MKKLLVGVLLLFSMGCKTTLNGVLNVVDDTQVTHNGHPLMNLSAGLFETRIEIKRQAISISVKDGSPQSVEFKTNEKIDLPENGDFRLSQSQTGLNYDIKGAIHTDREEVDRYWDWESCPISDGPYGPRWGRQRVLVVEYHTERSVSMDFVSSPVSFESQEEWNSVQRHIDGFCF
;
A
#
# COMPACT_ATOMS: atom_id res chain seq x y z
N MET A 1 13.62 -45.42 -17.26
CA MET A 1 13.37 -45.01 -15.85
C MET A 1 12.39 -43.84 -15.89
N LYS A 2 11.23 -43.95 -15.22
CA LYS A 2 10.20 -42.89 -15.12
C LYS A 2 10.26 -42.25 -13.73
N LYS A 3 9.76 -41.00 -13.64
CA LYS A 3 9.51 -40.11 -12.47
C LYS A 3 10.63 -39.07 -12.28
N LEU A 4 10.38 -37.79 -11.98
CA LEU A 4 9.18 -37.11 -11.50
C LEU A 4 9.27 -35.60 -11.83
N LEU A 5 8.12 -35.01 -12.13
CA LEU A 5 7.84 -33.62 -12.47
C LEU A 5 7.47 -32.87 -11.18
N VAL A 6 8.29 -31.96 -10.66
CA VAL A 6 7.99 -30.95 -9.61
C VAL A 6 9.10 -29.90 -9.66
N GLY A 7 8.92 -28.58 -9.70
CA GLY A 7 7.72 -27.76 -9.64
C GLY A 7 8.17 -26.30 -9.81
N VAL A 8 7.34 -25.53 -10.52
CA VAL A 8 7.27 -24.08 -10.50
C VAL A 8 7.23 -23.61 -9.04
N LEU A 9 8.01 -22.59 -8.63
CA LEU A 9 7.53 -21.48 -7.78
C LEU A 9 8.61 -20.41 -7.51
N LEU A 10 8.38 -19.23 -8.09
CA LEU A 10 8.41 -17.91 -7.44
C LEU A 10 9.55 -17.63 -6.44
N LEU A 11 10.67 -17.09 -6.92
CA LEU A 11 11.62 -16.30 -6.11
C LEU A 11 11.47 -14.79 -6.34
N PHE A 12 10.25 -14.31 -6.64
CA PHE A 12 9.89 -12.91 -6.43
C PHE A 12 9.45 -12.71 -4.98
N SER A 13 10.39 -12.83 -4.04
CA SER A 13 10.18 -12.40 -2.65
C SER A 13 11.17 -11.30 -2.26
N MET A 14 11.54 -10.45 -3.21
CA MET A 14 11.90 -9.07 -2.87
C MET A 14 10.57 -8.36 -2.63
N GLY A 15 10.20 -8.21 -1.35
CA GLY A 15 9.01 -7.44 -0.99
C GLY A 15 9.13 -6.06 -1.61
N CYS A 16 8.36 -5.80 -2.67
CA CYS A 16 8.32 -4.51 -3.34
C CYS A 16 8.02 -3.45 -2.29
N LYS A 17 9.03 -2.66 -1.94
CA LYS A 17 8.81 -1.41 -1.23
C LYS A 17 8.10 -0.50 -2.22
N THR A 18 6.79 -0.38 -2.08
CA THR A 18 6.00 0.54 -2.89
C THR A 18 6.07 1.91 -2.24
N THR A 19 6.53 2.92 -2.99
CA THR A 19 6.54 4.31 -2.56
C THR A 19 5.61 5.10 -3.47
N LEU A 20 4.63 5.77 -2.88
CA LEU A 20 3.65 6.60 -3.59
C LEU A 20 3.79 8.04 -3.08
N ASN A 21 3.92 8.99 -4.00
CA ASN A 21 3.88 10.41 -3.65
C ASN A 21 2.49 10.95 -3.99
N GLY A 22 2.05 12.00 -3.31
CA GLY A 22 0.75 12.55 -3.60
C GLY A 22 0.31 13.66 -2.65
N VAL A 23 -1.00 13.79 -2.47
CA VAL A 23 -1.61 14.86 -1.66
C VAL A 23 -2.50 14.25 -0.58
N LEU A 24 -2.28 14.69 0.66
CA LEU A 24 -3.16 14.42 1.79
C LEU A 24 -4.01 15.66 2.05
N ASN A 25 -5.32 15.49 2.07
CA ASN A 25 -6.26 16.53 2.42
C ASN A 25 -6.80 16.29 3.84
N VAL A 26 -6.67 17.30 4.68
CA VAL A 26 -7.13 17.30 6.07
C VAL A 26 -8.22 18.33 6.19
N VAL A 27 -9.45 17.88 6.45
CA VAL A 27 -10.62 18.77 6.49
C VAL A 27 -10.65 19.59 7.78
N ASP A 28 -10.32 18.96 8.91
CA ASP A 28 -10.35 19.56 10.25
C ASP A 28 -9.06 19.28 11.01
N ASP A 29 -8.67 20.18 11.92
CA ASP A 29 -7.51 20.01 12.79
C ASP A 29 -7.57 18.67 13.52
N THR A 30 -6.58 17.81 13.25
CA THR A 30 -6.63 16.39 13.60
C THR A 30 -5.35 15.95 14.31
N GLN A 31 -5.51 15.25 15.44
CA GLN A 31 -4.43 14.52 16.10
C GLN A 31 -4.52 13.03 15.75
N VAL A 32 -3.56 12.55 14.97
CA VAL A 32 -3.41 11.13 14.65
C VAL A 32 -2.80 10.43 15.87
N THR A 33 -3.52 9.44 16.39
CA THR A 33 -3.07 8.61 17.51
C THR A 33 -3.00 7.14 17.09
N HIS A 34 -2.11 6.39 17.73
CA HIS A 34 -2.04 4.93 17.59
C HIS A 34 -2.03 4.31 18.98
N ASN A 35 -3.00 3.43 19.25
CA ASN A 35 -3.23 2.87 20.59
C ASN A 35 -3.29 3.94 21.70
N GLY A 36 -3.90 5.10 21.41
CA GLY A 36 -4.05 6.21 22.37
C GLY A 36 -2.82 7.11 22.55
N HIS A 37 -1.70 6.82 21.88
CA HIS A 37 -0.52 7.69 21.91
C HIS A 37 -0.51 8.65 20.71
N PRO A 38 -0.28 9.95 20.92
CA PRO A 38 -0.21 10.93 19.83
C PRO A 38 1.03 10.68 18.97
N LEU A 39 0.83 10.60 17.65
CA LEU A 39 1.90 10.40 16.68
C LEU A 39 2.14 11.64 15.80
N MET A 40 1.07 12.33 15.41
CA MET A 40 1.15 13.44 14.46
C MET A 40 0.00 14.42 14.72
N ASN A 41 0.28 15.72 14.61
CA ASN A 41 -0.76 16.77 14.65
C ASN A 41 -0.78 17.43 13.28
N LEU A 42 -1.94 17.42 12.64
CA LEU A 42 -2.18 18.01 11.33
C LEU A 42 -3.22 19.11 11.47
N SER A 43 -2.90 20.30 10.99
CA SER A 43 -3.90 21.36 10.79
C SER A 43 -4.76 21.04 9.57
N ALA A 44 -5.94 21.66 9.50
CA ALA A 44 -6.75 21.64 8.29
C ALA A 44 -5.97 22.24 7.11
N GLY A 45 -5.90 21.50 6.00
CA GLY A 45 -5.12 21.92 4.84
C GLY A 45 -4.79 20.79 3.86
N LEU A 46 -4.10 21.18 2.79
CA LEU A 46 -3.55 20.27 1.78
C LEU A 46 -2.06 20.12 2.01
N PHE A 47 -1.59 18.88 2.02
CA PHE A 47 -0.19 18.57 2.26
C PHE A 47 0.39 17.67 1.19
N GLU A 48 1.66 17.91 0.83
CA GLU A 48 2.44 16.92 0.08
C GLU A 48 2.66 15.71 0.98
N THR A 49 2.27 14.53 0.51
CA THR A 49 2.42 13.28 1.23
C THR A 49 3.25 12.25 0.47
N ARG A 50 3.97 11.42 1.21
CA ARG A 50 4.65 10.23 0.72
C ARG A 50 4.23 9.03 1.57
N ILE A 51 3.70 8.00 0.92
CA ILE A 51 3.38 6.72 1.53
C ILE A 51 4.47 5.72 1.17
N GLU A 52 5.04 5.07 2.17
CA GLU A 52 5.86 3.87 1.99
C GLU A 52 5.15 2.66 2.56
N ILE A 53 5.03 1.60 1.77
CA ILE A 53 4.37 0.35 2.19
C ILE A 53 5.39 -0.77 2.20
N LYS A 54 5.50 -1.42 3.35
CA LYS A 54 6.40 -2.54 3.62
C LYS A 54 5.61 -3.69 4.23
N ARG A 55 5.08 -4.62 3.43
CA ARG A 55 4.40 -5.87 3.84
C ARG A 55 3.27 -5.71 4.89
N GLN A 56 3.59 -5.38 6.14
CA GLN A 56 2.69 -5.16 7.27
C GLN A 56 2.98 -3.83 8.01
N ALA A 57 3.66 -2.89 7.35
CA ALA A 57 3.94 -1.57 7.89
C ALA A 57 3.68 -0.51 6.82
N ILE A 58 3.04 0.59 7.24
CA ILE A 58 2.88 1.79 6.42
C ILE A 58 3.62 2.93 7.12
N SER A 59 4.38 3.69 6.35
CA SER A 59 4.85 5.00 6.75
C SER A 59 4.17 6.08 5.91
N ILE A 60 3.56 7.07 6.56
CA ILE A 60 2.99 8.26 5.93
C ILE A 60 3.85 9.44 6.36
N SER A 61 4.49 10.08 5.39
CA SER A 61 5.23 11.32 5.60
C SER A 61 4.43 12.48 5.04
N VAL A 62 4.33 13.56 5.80
CA VAL A 62 3.61 14.78 5.45
C VAL A 62 4.59 15.96 5.56
N LYS A 63 4.60 16.82 4.55
CA LYS A 63 5.49 17.98 4.52
C LYS A 63 4.69 19.25 4.81
N ASP A 64 4.77 19.72 6.05
CA ASP A 64 4.08 20.93 6.54
C ASP A 64 5.05 21.87 7.26
N GLY A 65 5.91 22.56 6.50
CA GLY A 65 6.99 23.43 7.03
C GLY A 65 8.10 22.67 7.77
N SER A 66 7.73 21.75 8.67
CA SER A 66 8.51 20.69 9.28
C SER A 66 8.02 19.33 8.78
N PRO A 67 8.91 18.41 8.39
CA PRO A 67 8.52 17.06 7.98
C PRO A 67 8.01 16.29 9.20
N GLN A 68 6.76 15.85 9.15
CA GLN A 68 6.18 14.92 10.13
C GLN A 68 6.02 13.55 9.45
N SER A 69 6.34 12.47 10.16
CA SER A 69 6.14 11.12 9.64
C SER A 69 5.52 10.22 10.69
N VAL A 70 4.54 9.42 10.29
CA VAL A 70 3.95 8.39 11.12
C VAL A 70 4.27 7.02 10.51
N GLU A 71 4.74 6.09 11.32
CA GLU A 71 4.90 4.68 10.93
C GLU A 71 4.03 3.84 11.85
N PHE A 72 3.18 3.00 11.26
CA PHE A 72 2.32 2.08 11.99
C PHE A 72 2.35 0.70 11.35
N LYS A 73 2.16 -0.32 12.18
CA LYS A 73 2.09 -1.72 11.74
C LYS A 73 0.64 -2.13 11.64
N THR A 74 0.34 -2.91 10.61
CA THR A 74 -0.98 -3.48 10.41
C THR A 74 -1.00 -4.93 10.84
N ASN A 75 -2.16 -5.36 11.34
CA ASN A 75 -2.36 -6.75 11.78
C ASN A 75 -2.33 -7.72 10.58
N GLU A 76 -2.76 -7.22 9.41
CA GLU A 76 -2.87 -7.98 8.17
C GLU A 76 -1.94 -7.40 7.09
N LYS A 77 -1.68 -8.21 6.06
CA LYS A 77 -0.97 -7.74 4.87
C LYS A 77 -1.86 -6.74 4.15
N ILE A 78 -1.30 -5.58 3.81
CA ILE A 78 -2.00 -4.57 3.02
C ILE A 78 -1.64 -4.75 1.56
N ASP A 79 -2.66 -5.04 0.75
CA ASP A 79 -2.57 -5.02 -0.69
C ASP A 79 -3.35 -3.80 -1.20
N LEU A 80 -2.63 -2.76 -1.61
CA LEU A 80 -3.24 -1.62 -2.29
C LEU A 80 -3.50 -1.97 -3.77
N PRO A 81 -4.58 -1.44 -4.37
CA PRO A 81 -4.84 -1.64 -5.79
C PRO A 81 -3.75 -0.96 -6.63
N GLU A 82 -3.51 -1.47 -7.84
CA GLU A 82 -2.59 -0.82 -8.78
C GLU A 82 -3.11 0.55 -9.25
N ASN A 83 -4.44 0.69 -9.35
CA ASN A 83 -5.17 1.90 -9.70
C ASN A 83 -6.58 1.80 -9.09
N GLY A 84 -7.14 2.92 -8.63
CA GLY A 84 -8.48 3.02 -8.05
C GLY A 84 -8.49 3.24 -6.53
N ASP A 85 -9.68 3.12 -5.96
CA ASP A 85 -9.97 3.49 -4.57
C ASP A 85 -9.49 2.43 -3.58
N PHE A 86 -9.02 2.88 -2.42
CA PHE A 86 -8.69 2.03 -1.29
C PHE A 86 -9.22 2.61 0.03
N ARG A 87 -9.41 1.72 1.01
CA ARG A 87 -9.77 2.07 2.38
C ARG A 87 -9.01 1.17 3.34
N LEU A 88 -8.40 1.77 4.35
CA LEU A 88 -7.79 1.08 5.48
C LEU A 88 -8.56 1.50 6.74
N SER A 89 -9.17 0.55 7.42
CA SER A 89 -9.96 0.84 8.61
C SER A 89 -9.09 1.04 9.86
N GLN A 90 -9.62 1.72 10.87
CA GLN A 90 -9.01 1.79 12.21
C GLN A 90 -8.59 0.42 12.77
N SER A 91 -9.40 -0.62 12.57
CA SER A 91 -9.10 -1.98 13.02
C SER A 91 -7.89 -2.61 12.31
N GLN A 92 -7.63 -2.22 11.06
CA GLN A 92 -6.48 -2.68 10.30
C GLN A 92 -5.21 -1.90 10.63
N THR A 93 -5.35 -0.60 10.90
CA THR A 93 -4.22 0.33 11.06
C THR A 93 -3.83 0.59 12.52
N GLY A 94 -4.72 0.32 13.48
CA GLY A 94 -4.56 0.69 14.88
C GLY A 94 -4.65 2.21 15.14
N LEU A 95 -5.02 2.99 14.11
CA LEU A 95 -5.18 4.44 14.19
C LEU A 95 -6.58 4.80 14.66
N ASN A 96 -6.75 6.03 15.16
CA ASN A 96 -8.05 6.61 15.48
C ASN A 96 -8.83 7.14 14.26
N TYR A 97 -8.33 6.93 13.02
CA TYR A 97 -9.00 7.33 11.78
C TYR A 97 -8.97 6.20 10.76
N ASP A 98 -9.99 6.18 9.92
CA ASP A 98 -9.94 5.45 8.66
C ASP A 98 -9.10 6.25 7.66
N ILE A 99 -8.30 5.54 6.87
CA ILE A 99 -7.56 6.13 5.75
C ILE A 99 -8.30 5.77 4.48
N LYS A 100 -8.72 6.77 3.71
CA LYS A 100 -9.28 6.57 2.37
C LYS A 100 -8.42 7.27 1.35
N GLY A 101 -8.38 6.73 0.14
CA GLY A 101 -7.69 7.38 -0.95
C GLY A 101 -7.90 6.70 -2.27
N ALA A 102 -7.31 7.28 -3.31
CA ALA A 102 -7.28 6.74 -4.66
C ALA A 102 -5.84 6.75 -5.17
N ILE A 103 -5.44 5.65 -5.79
CA ILE A 103 -4.17 5.57 -6.52
C ILE A 103 -4.47 5.84 -7.98
N HIS A 104 -3.69 6.73 -8.60
CA HIS A 104 -3.80 7.05 -10.00
C HIS A 104 -2.49 6.74 -10.72
N THR A 105 -2.59 6.20 -11.93
CA THR A 105 -1.45 6.12 -12.85
C THR A 105 -1.37 7.43 -13.62
N ASP A 106 -0.35 8.23 -13.34
CA ASP A 106 -0.16 9.54 -13.97
C ASP A 106 0.42 9.39 -15.38
N ARG A 107 1.30 8.39 -15.55
CA ARG A 107 2.01 8.14 -16.81
C ARG A 107 2.27 6.65 -16.98
N GLU A 108 2.02 6.17 -18.19
CA GLU A 108 2.42 4.84 -18.64
C GLU A 108 3.26 5.01 -19.91
N GLU A 109 4.53 4.63 -19.85
CA GLU A 109 5.43 4.64 -20.99
C GLU A 109 5.82 3.22 -21.36
N VAL A 110 5.93 2.98 -22.66
CA VAL A 110 6.37 1.71 -23.19
C VAL A 110 7.57 1.94 -24.07
N ASP A 111 8.74 1.56 -23.58
CA ASP A 111 9.97 1.59 -24.35
C ASP A 111 10.14 0.28 -25.11
N ARG A 112 10.42 0.39 -26.40
CA ARG A 112 10.62 -0.75 -27.29
C ARG A 112 11.98 -0.64 -27.94
N TYR A 113 12.88 -1.53 -27.57
CA TYR A 113 14.21 -1.59 -28.17
C TYR A 113 14.63 -3.02 -28.45
N TRP A 114 15.54 -3.16 -29.40
CA TRP A 114 16.11 -4.46 -29.75
C TRP A 114 17.36 -4.70 -28.91
N ASP A 115 17.39 -5.80 -28.18
CA ASP A 115 18.56 -6.24 -27.42
C ASP A 115 19.08 -7.59 -27.94
N TRP A 116 20.29 -7.97 -27.52
CA TRP A 116 20.94 -9.23 -27.85
C TRP A 116 20.88 -10.18 -26.65
N GLU A 117 20.08 -11.24 -26.76
CA GLU A 117 20.03 -12.28 -25.74
C GLU A 117 20.92 -13.47 -26.14
N SER A 118 21.57 -14.07 -25.14
CA SER A 118 22.32 -15.31 -25.33
C SER A 118 21.38 -16.50 -25.32
N CYS A 119 21.36 -17.27 -26.41
CA CYS A 119 20.47 -18.41 -26.56
C CYS A 119 21.27 -19.69 -26.85
N PRO A 120 20.92 -20.84 -26.24
CA PRO A 120 21.59 -22.10 -26.54
C PRO A 120 21.26 -22.53 -27.98
N ILE A 121 22.28 -22.74 -28.80
CA ILE A 121 22.13 -23.17 -30.20
C ILE A 121 21.99 -24.70 -30.27
N SER A 122 22.79 -25.42 -29.50
CA SER A 122 22.80 -26.89 -29.45
C SER A 122 23.75 -27.39 -28.37
N ASP A 123 23.44 -28.55 -27.77
CA ASP A 123 24.41 -29.29 -26.97
C ASP A 123 25.34 -30.09 -27.89
N GLY A 124 26.62 -29.72 -27.89
CA GLY A 124 27.68 -30.46 -28.58
C GLY A 124 28.41 -31.42 -27.63
N PRO A 125 29.31 -32.28 -28.15
CA PRO A 125 30.10 -33.21 -27.34
C PRO A 125 31.06 -32.51 -26.34
N TYR A 126 31.18 -31.18 -26.42
CA TYR A 126 32.00 -30.34 -25.56
C TYR A 126 31.19 -29.34 -24.70
N GLY A 127 29.87 -29.54 -24.59
CA GLY A 127 28.96 -28.69 -23.81
C GLY A 127 28.06 -27.77 -24.65
N PRO A 128 27.22 -26.95 -23.99
CA PRO A 128 26.25 -26.08 -24.64
C PRO A 128 26.97 -24.99 -25.45
N ARG A 129 26.62 -24.91 -26.74
CA ARG A 129 27.04 -23.81 -27.61
C ARG A 129 26.05 -22.66 -27.49
N TRP A 130 26.56 -21.46 -27.24
CA TRP A 130 25.76 -20.24 -27.10
C TRP A 130 25.82 -19.40 -28.36
N GLY A 131 24.66 -18.96 -28.82
CA GLY A 131 24.46 -17.98 -29.89
C GLY A 131 23.94 -16.67 -29.36
N ARG A 132 23.79 -15.70 -30.27
CA ARG A 132 23.08 -14.45 -29.99
C ARG A 132 21.88 -14.33 -30.90
N GLN A 133 20.75 -13.95 -30.34
CA GLN A 133 19.56 -13.60 -31.10
C GLN A 133 19.12 -12.18 -30.75
N ARG A 134 18.54 -11.46 -31.72
CA ARG A 134 17.88 -10.18 -31.43
C ARG A 134 16.53 -10.46 -30.83
N VAL A 135 16.29 -9.93 -29.64
CA VAL A 135 14.98 -9.95 -28.99
C VAL A 135 14.42 -8.54 -28.95
N LEU A 136 13.12 -8.40 -29.17
CA LEU A 136 12.43 -7.14 -28.94
C LEU A 136 12.13 -7.09 -27.43
N VAL A 137 12.81 -6.19 -26.74
CA VAL A 137 12.53 -5.90 -25.33
C VAL A 137 11.44 -4.83 -25.29
N VAL A 138 10.44 -5.07 -24.44
CA VAL A 138 9.35 -4.13 -24.17
C VAL A 138 9.40 -3.80 -22.68
N GLU A 139 9.86 -2.61 -22.34
CA GLU A 139 9.91 -2.12 -20.96
C GLU A 139 8.70 -1.24 -20.68
N TYR A 140 8.04 -1.47 -19.55
CA TYR A 140 6.90 -0.69 -19.09
C TYR A 140 7.33 0.17 -17.91
N HIS A 141 7.19 1.49 -18.04
CA HIS A 141 7.42 2.46 -16.97
C HIS A 141 6.09 3.05 -16.54
N THR A 142 5.73 2.88 -15.26
CA THR A 142 4.50 3.47 -14.69
C THR A 142 4.84 4.44 -13.56
N GLU A 143 4.44 5.69 -13.70
CA GLU A 143 4.46 6.68 -12.61
C GLU A 143 3.07 6.74 -11.96
N ARG A 144 3.03 6.75 -10.63
CA ARG A 144 1.78 6.69 -9.85
C ARG A 144 1.75 7.74 -8.75
N SER A 145 0.59 8.32 -8.53
CA SER A 145 0.29 9.24 -7.44
C SER A 145 -0.84 8.72 -6.55
N VAL A 146 -1.00 9.35 -5.38
CA VAL A 146 -2.05 9.01 -4.42
C VAL A 146 -2.75 10.26 -3.89
N SER A 147 -4.07 10.27 -3.85
CA SER A 147 -4.86 11.25 -3.11
C SER A 147 -5.44 10.60 -1.86
N MET A 148 -5.30 11.22 -0.70
CA MET A 148 -5.74 10.64 0.58
C MET A 148 -6.53 11.61 1.42
N ASP A 149 -7.42 11.06 2.25
CA ASP A 149 -8.15 11.74 3.31
C ASP A 149 -8.09 10.91 4.61
N PHE A 150 -7.92 11.59 5.74
CA PHE A 150 -8.26 11.01 7.05
C PHE A 150 -9.75 11.20 7.30
N VAL A 151 -10.47 10.08 7.43
CA VAL A 151 -11.90 10.11 7.68
C VAL A 151 -12.14 9.65 9.11
N SER A 152 -12.69 10.54 9.93
CA SER A 152 -13.24 10.13 11.21
C SER A 152 -14.32 9.09 10.91
N SER A 153 -14.13 7.87 11.41
CA SER A 153 -15.21 6.89 11.36
C SER A 153 -16.39 7.52 12.09
N PRO A 154 -17.54 7.77 11.43
CA PRO A 154 -18.70 8.17 12.18
C PRO A 154 -18.97 7.04 13.15
N VAL A 155 -18.97 7.34 14.45
CA VAL A 155 -19.75 6.54 15.38
C VAL A 155 -21.21 6.89 15.05
N SER A 156 -21.73 6.29 13.98
CA SER A 156 -23.15 6.40 13.65
C SER A 156 -23.86 5.29 14.40
N PHE A 157 -24.45 5.63 15.55
CA PHE A 157 -25.64 4.94 16.00
C PHE A 157 -26.78 5.47 15.14
N GLU A 158 -27.38 4.61 14.32
CA GLU A 158 -28.42 5.02 13.37
C GLU A 158 -29.74 5.38 14.07
N SER A 159 -29.85 5.17 15.38
CA SER A 159 -31.01 5.58 16.16
C SER A 159 -30.72 5.79 17.65
N GLN A 160 -31.55 6.62 18.30
CA GLN A 160 -31.62 6.76 19.76
C GLN A 160 -31.90 5.41 20.46
N GLU A 161 -32.50 4.45 19.77
CA GLU A 161 -32.75 3.09 20.29
C GLU A 161 -31.46 2.27 20.40
N GLU A 162 -30.50 2.41 19.48
CA GLU A 162 -29.20 1.74 19.61
C GLU A 162 -28.38 2.32 20.78
N TRP A 163 -28.41 3.65 20.97
CA TRP A 163 -27.77 4.28 22.13
C TRP A 163 -28.37 3.78 23.45
N ASN A 164 -29.70 3.70 23.52
CA ASN A 164 -30.40 3.17 24.70
C ASN A 164 -30.16 1.67 24.92
N SER A 165 -29.90 0.89 23.87
CA SER A 165 -29.55 -0.53 23.95
C SER A 165 -28.15 -0.73 24.52
N VAL A 166 -27.16 0.04 24.04
CA VAL A 166 -25.78 0.02 24.54
C VAL A 166 -25.72 0.51 25.99
N GLN A 167 -26.47 1.56 26.34
CA GLN A 167 -26.49 2.09 27.70
C GLN A 167 -27.10 1.11 28.71
N ARG A 168 -28.16 0.38 28.34
CA ARG A 168 -28.70 -0.72 29.17
C ARG A 168 -27.72 -1.89 29.33
N HIS A 169 -26.85 -2.13 28.36
CA HIS A 169 -25.82 -3.18 28.44
C HIS A 169 -24.66 -2.77 29.36
N ILE A 170 -24.32 -1.48 29.41
CA ILE A 170 -23.28 -0.93 30.28
C ILE A 170 -23.78 -0.88 31.74
N ASP A 171 -25.05 -0.49 31.97
CA ASP A 171 -25.65 -0.48 33.31
C ASP A 171 -25.88 -1.90 33.88
N GLY A 172 -25.82 -2.93 33.02
CA GLY A 172 -25.91 -4.36 33.39
C GLY A 172 -24.62 -4.98 33.93
N PHE A 173 -23.49 -4.26 33.90
CA PHE A 173 -22.24 -4.66 34.55
C PHE A 173 -21.96 -3.80 35.78
N CYS A 174 -22.78 -3.96 36.81
CA CYS A 174 -22.39 -3.66 38.19
C CYS A 174 -22.08 -5.00 38.89
N PHE A 175 -20.79 -5.21 39.21
CA PHE A 175 -20.16 -6.22 40.08
C PHE A 175 -20.83 -7.60 40.29
#